data_AF-A0A2K3PN12-F1
#
_entry.id   AF-A0A2K3PN12-F1
#
_cell.length_a   1.000
_cell.length_b   1.000
_cell.length_c   1.000
_cell.angle_alpha   90.00
_cell.angle_beta   90.00
_cell.angle_gamma   90.00
#
_symmetry.space_group_name_H-M   'P 1'
#
loop_
_entity.id
_entity.type
_entity.pdbx_description
1 polymer ?
#
loop_
_entity_poly.entity_id
_entity_poly.type
_entity_poly.pdbx_seq_one_letter_code
_entity_poly.pdbx_strand_id
1 'polypeptide(L)'
;MEGVVSVTKSQIKSYSLHTTRSWKFVGLDGPLDPFEEKSNETNSDLLAKAKYGQDIIVGMIDNGVWPDSKSFSDEGMGPVPQKWKGVCQNGTDFGSSNCNR
;
A
#
# COMPACT_ATOMS: atom_id res chain seq x y z
N MET A 1 23.62 -1.14 34.28
CA MET A 1 23.00 -1.53 32.99
C MET A 1 24.06 -2.27 32.19
N GLU A 2 24.08 -3.58 32.33
CA GLU A 2 24.92 -4.44 31.49
C GLU A 2 24.13 -4.72 30.19
N GLY A 3 24.75 -4.55 29.02
CA GLY A 3 24.11 -4.84 27.71
C GLY A 3 23.55 -3.65 26.93
N VAL A 4 23.61 -2.41 27.43
CA VAL A 4 23.24 -1.22 26.64
C VAL A 4 24.47 -0.72 25.87
N VAL A 5 24.43 -0.82 24.54
CA VAL A 5 25.55 -0.46 23.66
C VAL A 5 25.50 1.01 23.21
N SER A 6 24.32 1.60 23.08
CA SER A 6 24.15 3.02 22.69
C SER A 6 22.76 3.54 23.04
N VAL A 7 22.65 4.85 23.27
CA VAL A 7 21.40 5.57 23.49
C VAL A 7 21.41 6.83 22.64
N THR A 8 20.39 7.02 21.81
CA THR A 8 20.21 8.22 20.99
C THR A 8 18.89 8.88 21.34
N LYS A 9 18.89 10.21 21.46
CA LYS A 9 17.69 10.98 21.78
C LYS A 9 16.70 10.93 20.60
N SER A 10 15.43 10.67 20.89
CA SER A 10 14.37 10.70 19.89
C SER A 10 14.27 12.09 19.25
N GLN A 11 14.21 12.14 17.92
CA GLN A 11 14.00 13.36 17.14
C GLN A 11 12.62 13.31 16.48
N ILE A 12 11.72 14.18 16.91
CA ILE A 12 10.39 14.31 16.33
C ILE A 12 10.51 15.18 15.07
N LYS A 13 10.36 14.58 13.89
CA LYS A 13 10.27 15.29 12.61
C LYS A 13 8.82 15.30 12.13
N SER A 14 8.27 16.48 11.84
CA SER A 14 6.97 16.63 11.18
C SER A 14 7.16 16.60 9.66
N TYR A 15 6.41 15.77 8.95
CA TYR A 15 6.40 15.72 7.49
C TYR A 15 5.03 16.17 6.97
N SER A 16 5.00 16.98 5.90
CA SER A 16 3.77 17.37 5.21
C SER A 16 3.49 16.45 4.02
N LEU A 17 2.22 16.06 3.84
CA LEU A 17 1.76 15.30 2.67
C LEU A 17 1.70 16.23 1.44
N HIS A 18 2.19 15.77 0.29
CA HIS A 18 2.44 16.63 -0.88
C HIS A 18 1.65 16.36 -2.17
N THR A 19 0.81 15.33 -2.31
CA THR A 19 0.36 14.93 -3.67
C THR A 19 -1.10 14.50 -3.81
N THR A 20 -1.84 15.18 -4.70
CA THR A 20 -3.18 14.79 -5.18
C THR A 20 -3.23 14.39 -6.66
N ARG A 21 -2.13 14.51 -7.43
CA ARG A 21 -2.04 14.14 -8.86
C ARG A 21 -0.87 13.20 -9.20
N SER A 22 -0.34 12.49 -8.20
CA SER A 22 0.91 11.73 -8.32
C SER A 22 0.91 10.71 -9.45
N TRP A 23 -0.17 9.94 -9.63
CA TRP A 23 -0.21 8.82 -10.60
C TRP A 23 -0.06 9.26 -12.05
N LYS A 24 -0.80 10.30 -12.46
CA LYS A 24 -0.65 10.92 -13.79
C LYS A 24 0.71 11.59 -13.96
N PHE A 25 1.22 12.24 -12.90
CA PHE A 25 2.54 12.86 -12.95
C PHE A 25 3.67 11.85 -13.18
N VAL A 26 3.55 10.62 -12.64
CA VAL A 26 4.55 9.56 -12.83
C VAL A 26 4.23 8.61 -14.00
N GLY A 27 3.19 8.89 -14.80
CA GLY A 27 2.80 8.07 -15.95
C GLY A 27 2.30 6.67 -15.57
N LEU A 28 1.61 6.55 -14.43
CA LEU A 28 0.96 5.33 -13.94
C LEU A 28 -0.58 5.44 -13.94
N ASP A 29 -1.13 6.47 -14.56
CA ASP A 29 -2.51 6.42 -15.03
C ASP A 29 -2.57 5.37 -16.15
N GLY A 30 -3.03 4.16 -15.82
CA GLY A 30 -3.31 3.12 -16.81
C GLY A 30 -4.34 3.58 -17.85
N PRO A 31 -4.98 2.67 -18.61
CA PRO A 31 -5.99 3.04 -19.62
C PRO A 31 -7.32 3.51 -18.98
N LEU A 32 -7.25 4.55 -18.15
CA LEU A 32 -8.34 5.22 -17.46
C LEU A 32 -8.74 6.51 -18.18
N ASP A 33 -8.01 6.92 -19.22
CA ASP A 33 -8.48 7.93 -20.15
C ASP A 33 -9.28 7.24 -21.28
N PRO A 34 -10.62 7.41 -21.35
CA PRO A 34 -11.44 6.89 -22.43
C PRO A 34 -11.08 7.50 -23.80
N PHE A 35 -10.25 8.55 -23.81
CA PHE A 35 -9.84 9.31 -24.99
C PHE A 35 -8.36 9.14 -25.35
N GLU A 36 -7.57 8.34 -24.61
CA GLU A 36 -6.21 8.03 -25.06
C GLU A 36 -6.25 7.06 -26.25
N GLU A 37 -5.94 7.60 -27.42
CA GLU A 37 -5.58 6.80 -28.59
C GLU A 37 -4.52 5.79 -28.17
N LYS A 38 -4.80 4.51 -28.44
CA LYS A 38 -3.85 3.41 -28.30
C LYS A 38 -2.55 3.79 -29.02
N SER A 39 -1.59 4.34 -28.29
CA SER A 39 -0.24 4.48 -28.80
C SER A 39 0.24 3.07 -29.09
N ASN A 40 0.50 2.77 -30.36
CA ASN A 40 1.04 1.51 -30.85
C ASN A 40 2.49 1.32 -30.39
N GLU A 41 2.76 1.46 -29.10
CA GLU A 41 4.05 1.24 -28.50
C GLU A 41 3.97 0.06 -27.53
N THR A 42 4.81 -0.92 -27.81
CA THR A 42 5.06 -2.16 -27.09
C THR A 42 5.70 -1.94 -25.70
N ASN A 43 5.49 -0.76 -25.10
CA ASN A 43 5.79 -0.44 -23.72
C ASN A 43 4.66 -0.97 -22.84
N SER A 44 4.58 -2.30 -22.76
CA SER A 44 4.05 -3.05 -21.62
C SER A 44 3.76 -2.19 -20.39
N ASP A 45 2.48 -1.96 -20.12
CA ASP A 45 1.99 -1.32 -18.91
C ASP A 45 2.77 -1.82 -17.68
N LEU A 46 3.47 -0.91 -17.00
CA LEU A 46 4.31 -1.24 -15.83
C LEU A 46 3.48 -1.93 -14.74
N LEU A 47 2.21 -1.54 -14.60
CA LEU A 47 1.29 -2.16 -13.65
C LEU A 47 1.02 -3.60 -14.07
N ALA A 48 0.71 -3.86 -15.35
CA ALA A 48 0.54 -5.20 -15.87
C ALA A 48 1.80 -6.06 -15.72
N LYS A 49 2.99 -5.51 -16.03
CA LYS A 49 4.29 -6.18 -15.82
C LYS A 49 4.55 -6.55 -14.36
N ALA A 50 4.19 -5.65 -13.44
CA ALA A 50 4.29 -5.87 -12.00
C ALA A 50 3.14 -6.72 -11.44
N LYS A 51 2.23 -7.21 -12.30
CA LYS A 51 0.99 -7.91 -11.90
C LYS A 51 0.18 -7.11 -10.88
N TYR A 52 0.13 -5.79 -11.05
CA TYR A 52 -0.54 -4.85 -10.16
C TYR A 52 -0.08 -4.97 -8.68
N GLY A 53 1.13 -5.47 -8.43
CA GLY A 53 1.65 -5.69 -7.08
C GLY A 53 1.20 -6.99 -6.42
N GLN A 54 0.63 -7.94 -7.17
CA GLN A 54 0.26 -9.26 -6.64
C GLN A 54 1.42 -9.91 -5.87
N ASP A 55 1.11 -10.51 -4.72
CA ASP A 55 2.04 -11.14 -3.78
C ASP A 55 3.10 -10.21 -3.15
N ILE A 56 2.99 -8.89 -3.32
CA ILE A 56 3.81 -7.90 -2.63
C ILE A 56 3.06 -7.37 -1.41
N ILE A 57 3.78 -7.21 -0.30
CA ILE A 57 3.22 -6.69 0.96
C ILE A 57 4.03 -5.45 1.33
N VAL A 58 3.35 -4.31 1.43
CA VAL A 58 3.95 -3.03 1.80
C VAL A 58 3.60 -2.74 3.26
N GLY A 59 4.62 -2.66 4.12
CA GLY A 59 4.44 -2.28 5.52
C GLY A 59 4.31 -0.77 5.68
N MET A 60 3.25 -0.33 6.36
CA MET A 60 2.99 1.09 6.64
C MET A 60 3.19 1.37 8.13
N ILE A 61 4.03 2.36 8.46
CA ILE A 61 4.20 2.87 9.82
C ILE A 61 3.44 4.19 9.89
N ASP A 62 2.23 4.14 10.45
CA ASP A 62 1.27 5.25 10.49
C ASP A 62 0.51 5.24 11.83
N ASN A 63 -0.50 6.11 11.96
CA ASN A 63 -1.41 6.19 13.09
C ASN A 63 -2.58 5.20 13.01
N GLY A 64 -2.67 4.40 11.96
CA GLY A 64 -3.68 3.35 11.80
C GLY A 64 -4.27 3.29 10.40
N VAL A 65 -5.41 2.63 10.27
CA VAL A 65 -6.15 2.44 9.01
C VAL A 65 -7.65 2.49 9.29
N TRP A 66 -8.43 2.92 8.29
CA TRP A 66 -9.88 2.85 8.33
C TRP A 66 -10.37 1.68 7.46
N PRO A 67 -10.60 0.48 8.02
CA PRO A 67 -10.80 -0.74 7.25
C PRO A 67 -12.03 -0.71 6.34
N ASP A 68 -13.07 0.05 6.72
CA ASP A 68 -14.32 0.15 5.95
C ASP A 68 -14.22 1.08 4.72
N SER A 69 -13.08 1.74 4.51
CA SER A 69 -12.89 2.57 3.31
C SER A 69 -12.86 1.69 2.06
N LYS A 70 -13.56 2.11 0.99
CA LYS A 70 -13.55 1.41 -0.30
C LYS A 70 -12.14 1.22 -0.88
N SER A 71 -11.19 2.08 -0.52
CA SER A 71 -9.78 1.95 -0.93
C SER A 71 -9.08 0.70 -0.39
N PHE A 72 -9.63 0.05 0.65
CA PHE A 72 -9.11 -1.18 1.23
C PHE A 72 -10.02 -2.39 0.98
N SER A 73 -10.93 -2.31 0.00
CA SER A 73 -11.72 -3.48 -0.42
C SER A 73 -10.82 -4.52 -1.09
N ASP A 74 -11.08 -5.79 -0.80
CA ASP A 74 -10.40 -6.95 -1.38
C ASP A 74 -11.10 -7.50 -2.63
N GLU A 75 -12.05 -6.75 -3.21
CA GLU A 75 -12.71 -7.15 -4.45
C GLU A 75 -11.69 -7.30 -5.58
N GLY A 76 -11.67 -8.48 -6.21
CA GLY A 76 -10.71 -8.82 -7.26
C GLY A 76 -9.33 -9.26 -6.76
N MET A 77 -9.10 -9.34 -5.45
CA MET A 77 -7.84 -9.84 -4.87
C MET A 77 -7.79 -11.37 -4.79
N GLY A 78 -6.58 -11.91 -4.94
CA GLY A 78 -6.29 -13.34 -4.75
C GLY A 78 -6.26 -13.75 -3.27
N PRO A 79 -5.83 -14.98 -2.95
CA PRO A 79 -5.59 -15.38 -1.56
C PRO A 79 -4.38 -14.66 -0.96
N VAL A 80 -4.39 -14.47 0.36
CA VAL A 80 -3.24 -13.96 1.13
C VAL A 80 -1.99 -14.81 0.82
N PRO A 81 -0.83 -14.21 0.51
CA PRO A 81 0.38 -14.96 0.20
C PRO A 81 0.82 -15.86 1.37
N GLN A 82 1.17 -17.12 1.10
CA GLN A 82 1.56 -18.09 2.14
C GLN A 82 2.78 -17.66 2.97
N LYS A 83 3.62 -16.77 2.44
CA LYS A 83 4.76 -16.19 3.15
C LYS A 83 4.35 -15.20 4.24
N TRP A 84 3.12 -14.68 4.21
CA TRP A 84 2.62 -13.75 5.20
C TRP A 84 2.41 -14.44 6.55
N LYS A 85 3.01 -13.87 7.60
CA LYS A 85 2.91 -14.36 8.97
C LYS A 85 2.40 -13.29 9.93
N GLY A 86 1.91 -12.16 9.40
CA GLY A 86 1.34 -11.10 10.21
C GLY A 86 -0.01 -11.52 10.79
N VAL A 87 -0.45 -10.77 11.80
CA VAL A 87 -1.70 -11.04 12.53
C VAL A 87 -2.61 -9.83 12.44
N CYS A 88 -3.92 -10.09 12.36
CA CYS A 88 -4.92 -9.05 12.59
C CYS A 88 -5.10 -8.89 14.11
N GLN A 89 -4.41 -7.92 14.69
CA GLN A 89 -4.45 -7.70 16.14
C GLN A 89 -5.76 -7.01 16.54
N ASN A 90 -6.50 -7.62 17.47
CA ASN A 90 -7.70 -7.00 18.03
C ASN A 90 -7.35 -5.74 18.83
N GLY A 91 -8.21 -4.73 18.73
CA GLY A 91 -8.11 -3.46 19.42
C GLY A 91 -9.50 -2.88 19.75
N THR A 92 -9.54 -1.59 20.08
CA THR A 92 -10.81 -0.89 20.28
C THR A 92 -11.50 -0.72 18.93
N ASP A 93 -12.75 -1.18 18.83
CA ASP A 93 -13.55 -1.14 17.59
C ASP A 93 -12.86 -1.77 16.37
N PHE A 94 -11.92 -2.69 16.60
CA PHE A 94 -11.16 -3.38 15.58
C PHE A 94 -10.99 -4.85 15.96
N GLY A 95 -11.65 -5.75 15.24
CA GLY A 95 -11.56 -7.19 15.41
C GLY A 95 -10.82 -7.89 14.27
N SER A 96 -10.62 -9.19 14.40
CA SER A 96 -9.98 -10.02 13.36
C SER A 96 -10.70 -9.98 12.01
N SER A 97 -12.01 -9.71 12.00
CA SER A 97 -12.81 -9.55 10.78
C SER A 97 -12.59 -8.24 10.04
N ASN A 98 -11.87 -7.28 10.63
CA ASN A 98 -11.54 -6.01 9.97
C ASN A 98 -10.30 -6.11 9.05
N CYS A 99 -9.57 -7.22 9.09
CA CYS A 99 -8.57 -7.55 8.07
C CYS A 99 -9.19 -8.44 7.00
N ASN A 100 -8.78 -8.24 5.75
CA ASN A 100 -9.25 -8.99 4.59
C ASN A 100 -8.05 -9.59 3.82
N ARG A 101 -8.25 -9.91 2.53
CA ARG A 101 -7.29 -10.66 1.70
C ARG A 101 -6.03 -9.89 1.32
#